data_AF-A0A1L9BMQ2-F1
#
_entry.id   AF-A0A1L9BMQ2-F1
#
_cell.length_a   1.000
_cell.length_b   1.000
_cell.length_c   1.000
_cell.angle_alpha   90.00
_cell.angle_beta   90.00
_cell.angle_gamma   90.00
#
_symmetry.space_group_name_H-M   'P 1'
#
loop_
_entity.id
_entity.type
_entity.pdbx_description
1 polymer ?
#
loop_
_entity_poly.entity_id
_entity_poly.type
_entity_poly.pdbx_seq_one_letter_code
_entity_poly.pdbx_strand_id
1 'polypeptide(L)'
;MKSFTKAFPAIAVLAAVTVSAAQAQDMSDADRQALIENFLQSDTNNDGALYLSEFELLMKRNADDKLGRASMVVRTGAYGQVFKRLDKNGDGAVTRDEIQALAEERR
;
A
#
# COMPACT_ATOMS: atom_id res chain seq x y z
N MET A 1 23.56 10.54 -14.55
CA MET A 1 22.14 10.96 -14.62
C MET A 1 21.36 9.87 -15.33
N LYS A 2 20.49 9.15 -14.63
CA LYS A 2 19.54 8.22 -15.27
C LYS A 2 18.15 8.69 -14.85
N SER A 3 17.57 9.50 -15.74
CA SER A 3 16.18 9.94 -15.66
C SER A 3 15.29 8.76 -16.03
N PHE A 4 14.44 8.31 -15.10
CA PHE A 4 13.32 7.44 -15.42
C PHE A 4 12.03 8.23 -15.21
N THR A 5 11.68 9.00 -16.24
CA THR A 5 10.35 9.59 -16.39
C THR A 5 9.43 8.49 -16.93
N LYS A 6 8.73 7.80 -16.04
CA LYS A 6 7.45 7.18 -16.37
C LYS A 6 6.44 7.74 -15.38
N ALA A 7 5.56 8.59 -15.88
CA ALA A 7 4.42 9.08 -15.13
C ALA A 7 3.57 7.88 -14.73
N PHE A 8 3.52 7.56 -13.44
CA PHE A 8 2.66 6.51 -12.91
C PHE A 8 1.44 7.16 -12.26
N PRO A 9 0.21 6.95 -12.76
CA PRO A 9 -1.00 7.31 -12.04
C PRO A 9 -1.23 6.28 -10.92
N ALA A 10 -0.30 6.21 -9.95
CA ALA A 10 -0.36 5.31 -8.79
C ALA A 10 -0.97 6.01 -7.55
N ILE A 11 -1.52 7.22 -7.74
CA ILE A 11 -1.79 8.17 -6.65
C ILE A 11 -3.01 7.75 -5.80
N ALA A 12 -3.91 6.89 -6.28
CA ALA A 12 -5.05 6.40 -5.50
C ALA A 12 -4.75 5.11 -4.69
N VAL A 13 -3.66 4.40 -4.99
CA VAL A 13 -3.50 2.97 -4.65
C VAL A 13 -2.95 2.72 -3.24
N LEU A 14 -2.21 3.63 -2.60
CA LEU A 14 -1.74 3.40 -1.22
C LEU A 14 -2.65 3.97 -0.12
N ALA A 15 -3.67 4.74 -0.47
CA ALA A 15 -4.54 5.37 0.52
C ALA A 15 -5.50 4.37 1.19
N ALA A 16 -6.01 3.37 0.47
CA ALA A 16 -7.09 2.52 1.01
C ALA A 16 -6.62 1.55 2.12
N VAL A 17 -5.34 1.20 2.16
CA VAL A 17 -4.79 0.27 3.16
C VAL A 17 -4.60 0.94 4.53
N THR A 18 -4.48 2.28 4.59
CA THR A 18 -4.17 2.96 5.86
C THR A 18 -5.05 4.15 6.22
N VAL A 19 -5.85 4.68 5.29
CA VAL A 19 -6.63 5.89 5.50
C VAL A 19 -7.96 5.85 4.76
N SER A 20 -8.97 6.53 5.30
CA SER A 20 -10.28 6.68 4.65
C SER A 20 -10.15 7.59 3.41
N ALA A 21 -11.08 7.52 2.46
CA ALA A 21 -11.07 8.39 1.26
C ALA A 21 -10.98 9.90 1.60
N ALA A 22 -11.52 10.32 2.76
CA ALA A 22 -11.39 11.68 3.30
C ALA A 22 -9.97 12.03 3.78
N GLN A 23 -9.21 11.05 4.26
CA GLN A 23 -7.87 11.24 4.80
C GLN A 23 -6.78 11.12 3.71
N ALA A 24 -7.11 10.54 2.55
CA ALA A 24 -6.26 10.56 1.35
C ALA A 24 -6.05 11.97 0.79
N GLN A 25 -7.01 12.88 1.04
CA GLN A 25 -6.93 14.29 0.63
C GLN A 25 -6.02 15.13 1.54
N ASP A 26 -5.73 14.67 2.76
CA ASP A 26 -4.94 15.39 3.78
C ASP A 26 -3.51 14.83 3.94
N MET A 27 -3.12 13.88 3.08
CA MET A 27 -1.74 13.39 3.04
C MET A 27 -0.82 14.39 2.36
N SER A 28 0.34 14.65 2.96
CA SER A 28 1.37 15.49 2.34
C SER A 28 1.94 14.83 1.08
N ASP A 29 2.45 15.64 0.14
CA ASP A 29 3.11 15.11 -1.06
C ASP A 29 4.33 14.23 -0.71
N ALA A 30 5.00 14.54 0.41
CA ALA A 30 6.11 13.72 0.92
C ALA A 30 5.63 12.33 1.34
N ASP A 31 4.53 12.24 2.09
CA ASP A 31 3.99 10.95 2.53
C ASP A 31 3.49 10.11 1.34
N ARG A 32 2.89 10.76 0.35
CA ARG A 32 2.49 10.10 -0.90
C ARG A 32 3.69 9.54 -1.66
N GLN A 33 4.78 10.30 -1.72
CA GLN A 33 6.00 9.87 -2.38
C GLN A 33 6.64 8.68 -1.65
N ALA A 34 6.70 8.73 -0.31
CA ALA A 34 7.24 7.66 0.51
C ALA A 34 6.41 6.37 0.39
N LEU A 35 5.08 6.48 0.36
CA LEU A 35 4.19 5.35 0.08
C LEU A 35 4.50 4.67 -1.26
N ILE A 36 4.67 5.46 -2.32
CA ILE A 36 4.99 4.94 -3.65
C ILE A 36 6.35 4.24 -3.66
N GLU A 37 7.36 4.88 -3.07
CA GLU A 37 8.70 4.31 -2.98
C GLU A 37 8.70 2.99 -2.19
N ASN A 38 8.04 2.95 -1.04
CA ASN A 38 7.95 1.76 -0.21
C ASN A 38 7.23 0.61 -0.92
N PHE A 39 6.20 0.90 -1.72
CA PHE A 39 5.54 -0.10 -2.56
C PHE A 39 6.51 -0.67 -3.60
N LEU A 40 7.16 0.19 -4.39
CA LEU A 40 8.08 -0.24 -5.44
C LEU A 40 9.28 -1.03 -4.89
N GLN A 41 9.75 -0.69 -3.70
CA GLN A 41 10.83 -1.42 -3.05
C GLN A 41 10.38 -2.77 -2.46
N SER A 42 9.08 -2.95 -2.22
CA SER A 42 8.52 -4.15 -1.59
C SER A 42 7.96 -5.15 -2.59
N ASP A 43 7.51 -4.67 -3.76
CA ASP A 43 7.20 -5.46 -4.95
C ASP A 43 8.51 -5.98 -5.57
N THR A 44 9.03 -7.08 -5.01
CA THR A 44 10.37 -7.59 -5.32
C THR A 44 10.44 -8.25 -6.69
N ASN A 45 9.34 -8.88 -7.10
CA ASN A 45 9.23 -9.52 -8.41
C ASN A 45 8.76 -8.55 -9.51
N ASN A 46 8.35 -7.32 -9.15
CA ASN A 46 7.91 -6.25 -10.04
C ASN A 46 6.70 -6.65 -10.91
N ASP A 47 5.80 -7.47 -10.36
CA ASP A 47 4.58 -7.88 -11.06
C ASP A 47 3.39 -6.92 -10.81
N GLY A 48 3.58 -5.94 -9.91
CA GLY A 48 2.56 -4.96 -9.56
C GLY A 48 1.50 -5.46 -8.59
N ALA A 49 1.67 -6.68 -8.06
CA ALA A 49 0.90 -7.24 -6.96
C ALA A 49 1.79 -7.39 -5.71
N LEU A 50 1.17 -7.57 -4.56
CA LEU A 50 1.90 -7.87 -3.33
C LEU A 50 1.44 -9.21 -2.78
N TYR A 51 2.35 -10.18 -2.71
CA TYR A 51 2.13 -11.40 -1.93
C TYR A 51 2.34 -11.11 -0.44
N LEU A 52 1.92 -12.03 0.43
CA LEU A 52 1.96 -11.83 1.88
C LEU A 52 3.35 -11.39 2.41
N SER A 53 4.44 -11.96 1.89
CA SER A 53 5.82 -11.59 2.28
C SER A 53 6.19 -10.17 1.87
N GLU A 54 5.78 -9.75 0.67
CA GLU A 54 6.02 -8.41 0.15
C GLU A 54 5.15 -7.38 0.85
N PHE A 55 3.92 -7.75 1.18
CA PHE A 55 3.02 -6.95 2.01
C PHE A 55 3.58 -6.73 3.42
N GLU A 56 4.15 -7.77 4.04
CA GLU A 56 4.82 -7.64 5.34
C GLU A 56 5.98 -6.63 5.27
N LEU A 57 6.79 -6.70 4.20
CA LEU A 57 7.89 -5.79 3.96
C LEU A 57 7.40 -4.35 3.76
N LEU A 58 6.33 -4.16 2.98
CA LEU A 58 5.69 -2.86 2.79
C LEU A 58 5.22 -2.28 4.13
N MET A 59 4.57 -3.08 4.97
CA MET A 59 4.09 -2.63 6.28
C MET A 59 5.24 -2.24 7.22
N LYS A 60 6.38 -2.94 7.17
CA LYS A 60 7.58 -2.55 7.94
C LYS A 60 8.13 -1.21 7.48
N ARG A 61 8.33 -1.03 6.17
CA ARG A 61 8.82 0.25 5.61
C ARG A 61 7.89 1.42 5.91
N ASN A 62 6.58 1.22 5.70
CA ASN A 62 5.60 2.23 6.04
C ASN A 62 5.56 2.53 7.55
N ALA A 63 5.85 1.55 8.41
CA ALA A 63 5.94 1.79 9.85
C ALA A 63 7.18 2.63 10.22
N ASP A 64 8.31 2.40 9.55
CA ASP A 64 9.55 3.15 9.74
C ASP A 64 9.37 4.62 9.33
N ASP A 65 8.66 4.85 8.21
CA ASP A 65 8.31 6.19 7.72
C ASP A 65 7.08 6.81 8.41
N LYS A 66 6.49 6.12 9.40
CA LYS A 66 5.31 6.57 10.18
C LYS A 66 4.08 6.85 9.31
N LEU A 67 3.91 6.08 8.24
CA LEU A 67 2.83 6.22 7.28
C LEU A 67 1.58 5.46 7.74
N GLY A 68 0.51 6.23 7.98
CA GLY A 68 -0.82 5.69 8.26
C GLY A 68 -0.85 4.75 9.47
N ARG A 69 -1.45 3.57 9.30
CA ARG A 69 -1.63 2.56 10.37
C ARG A 69 -0.58 1.44 10.34
N ALA A 70 0.45 1.56 9.52
CA ALA A 70 1.45 0.51 9.33
C ALA A 70 2.16 0.14 10.65
N SER A 71 2.52 1.13 11.48
CA SER A 71 3.14 0.88 12.80
C SER A 71 2.23 0.07 13.73
N MET A 72 0.90 0.22 13.62
CA MET A 72 -0.05 -0.61 14.38
C MET A 72 -0.02 -2.06 13.90
N VAL A 73 -0.05 -2.28 12.58
CA VAL A 73 -0.03 -3.63 11.98
C VAL A 73 1.25 -4.36 12.32
N VAL A 74 2.39 -3.67 12.24
CA VAL A 74 3.70 -4.23 12.62
C VAL A 74 3.73 -4.56 14.11
N ARG A 75 3.28 -3.66 14.97
CA ARG A 75 3.27 -3.87 16.43
C ARG A 75 2.38 -5.05 16.85
N THR A 76 1.24 -5.25 16.19
CA THR A 76 0.30 -6.33 16.53
C THR A 76 0.57 -7.62 15.77
N GLY A 77 1.49 -7.63 14.81
CA GLY A 77 1.72 -8.77 13.92
C GLY A 77 0.51 -9.14 13.06
N ALA A 78 -0.41 -8.20 12.82
CA ALA A 78 -1.71 -8.47 12.20
C ALA A 78 -1.65 -8.57 10.66
N TYR A 79 -0.49 -8.88 10.07
CA TYR A 79 -0.26 -8.89 8.62
C TYR A 79 -1.30 -9.73 7.88
N GLY A 80 -1.46 -11.00 8.27
CA GLY A 80 -2.39 -11.90 7.60
C GLY A 80 -3.86 -11.49 7.72
N GLN A 81 -4.26 -10.83 8.83
CA GLN A 81 -5.63 -10.34 8.99
C GLN A 81 -5.91 -9.14 8.10
N VAL A 82 -4.93 -8.23 7.96
CA VAL A 82 -5.05 -7.08 7.07
C VAL A 82 -4.99 -7.55 5.62
N PHE A 83 -4.03 -8.41 5.27
CA PHE A 83 -3.88 -8.99 3.95
C PHE A 83 -5.17 -9.64 3.45
N LYS A 84 -5.77 -10.54 4.24
CA LYS A 84 -7.05 -11.20 3.90
C LYS A 84 -8.24 -10.26 3.74
N ARG A 85 -8.19 -9.04 4.28
CA ARG A 85 -9.24 -8.03 4.05
C ARG A 85 -9.07 -7.32 2.71
N LEU A 86 -7.84 -7.30 2.19
CA LEU A 86 -7.47 -6.66 0.93
C LEU A 86 -7.60 -7.64 -0.24
N ASP A 87 -7.10 -8.86 -0.06
CA ASP A 87 -7.22 -9.99 -1.00
C ASP A 87 -8.69 -10.47 -0.99
N LYS A 88 -9.50 -9.82 -1.83
CA LYS A 88 -10.96 -10.00 -1.87
C LYS A 88 -11.35 -11.19 -2.70
N ASN A 89 -10.60 -11.46 -3.76
CA ASN A 89 -10.83 -12.58 -4.64
C ASN A 89 -10.24 -13.90 -4.08
N GLY A 90 -9.35 -13.81 -3.09
CA GLY A 90 -8.75 -14.96 -2.40
C GLY A 90 -7.65 -15.65 -3.20
N ASP A 91 -7.00 -14.94 -4.12
CA ASP A 91 -5.95 -15.51 -4.98
C ASP A 91 -4.55 -15.50 -4.33
N GLY A 92 -4.42 -14.91 -3.14
CA GLY A 92 -3.18 -14.87 -2.38
C GLY A 92 -2.25 -13.72 -2.79
N ALA A 93 -2.73 -12.78 -3.60
CA ALA A 93 -2.07 -11.54 -3.94
C ALA A 93 -2.99 -10.36 -3.65
N VAL A 94 -2.41 -9.18 -3.42
CA VAL A 94 -3.16 -7.93 -3.35
C VAL A 94 -2.76 -7.08 -4.54
N THR A 95 -3.73 -6.83 -5.42
CA THR A 95 -3.53 -6.05 -6.65
C THR A 95 -3.98 -4.60 -6.48
N ARG A 96 -3.61 -3.75 -7.45
CA ARG A 96 -4.08 -2.36 -7.48
C ARG A 96 -5.61 -2.28 -7.57
N ASP A 97 -6.21 -3.18 -8.32
CA ASP A 97 -7.65 -3.22 -8.57
C ASP A 97 -8.41 -3.53 -7.27
N GLU A 98 -7.91 -4.47 -6.46
CA GLU A 98 -8.51 -4.80 -5.17
C GLU A 98 -8.40 -3.66 -4.16
N ILE A 99 -7.27 -2.95 -4.17
CA ILE A 99 -7.10 -1.78 -3.29
C ILE A 99 -8.03 -0.64 -3.72
N GLN A 100 -8.19 -0.43 -5.03
CA GLN A 100 -9.13 0.55 -5.56
C GLN A 100 -10.58 0.18 -5.21
N ALA A 101 -10.97 -1.08 -5.40
CA ALA A 101 -12.30 -1.57 -5.06
C ALA A 101 -12.62 -1.33 -3.57
N LEU A 102 -11.65 -1.56 -2.67
CA LEU A 102 -11.81 -1.27 -1.24
C LEU A 102 -11.99 0.24 -0.95
N ALA A 103 -11.29 1.11 -1.69
CA ALA A 103 -11.43 2.56 -1.55
C ALA A 103 -12.82 3.03 -1.98
N GLU A 104 -13.38 2.40 -3.01
CA GLU A 104 -14.72 2.68 -3.54
C GLU A 104 -15.82 2.16 -2.61
N GLU A 105 -15.66 0.97 -2.01
CA GLU A 105 -16.61 0.42 -1.01
C GLU A 105 -16.80 1.33 0.23
N ARG A 106 -15.84 2.23 0.51
CA ARG A 106 -15.86 3.13 1.67
C ARG A 106 -16.43 4.53 1.37
N ARG A 107 -16.88 4.78 0.14
CA ARG A 107 -17.59 6.01 -0.23
C ARG A 107 -19.09 5.88 -0.01
#